data_AF-A0A2N9XVK1-F1
#
_entry.id   AF-A0A2N9XVK1-F1
#
_cell.length_a   1.000
_cell.length_b   1.000
_cell.length_c   1.000
_cell.angle_alpha   90.00
_cell.angle_beta   90.00
_cell.angle_gamma   90.00
#
_symmetry.space_group_name_H-M   'P 1'
#
loop_
_entity.id
_entity.type
_entity.pdbx_description
1 polymer ?
#
loop_
_entity_poly.entity_id
_entity_poly.type
_entity_poly.pdbx_seq_one_letter_code
_entity_poly.pdbx_strand_id
1 'polypeptide(L)'
;MIIKNKLMIIIKIISLCLLLCFSLTTFWYYIYRVKVDVDFCRQQLAKTDINKDFFDFIDQQAINATNPLLWETIEHRDEIFQFSITQKMRKDPVTYLGDVLKVISSSKYDENQKMSAIFPMKYLSVKHYLCVMDTTNKAYEQGIINKRLLQEVISPDPYYGIISYFWWLPDWQERFKKHADQLYSQEYIQFILTGGQFELFPLKS
;
A
#
# COMPACT_ATOMS: atom_id res chain seq x y z
N MET A 1 41.82 -8.77 40.33
CA MET A 1 41.52 -7.90 39.17
C MET A 1 40.87 -8.66 38.00
N ILE A 2 41.32 -9.87 37.66
CA ILE A 2 40.83 -10.68 36.51
C ILE A 2 39.34 -11.09 36.62
N ILE A 3 38.85 -11.41 37.83
CA ILE A 3 37.46 -11.86 38.06
C ILE A 3 36.43 -10.74 37.81
N LYS A 4 36.73 -9.49 38.21
CA LYS A 4 35.87 -8.33 37.94
C LYS A 4 35.70 -8.08 36.44
N ASN A 5 36.75 -8.32 35.65
CA ASN A 5 36.71 -8.10 34.20
C ASN A 5 35.85 -9.17 33.50
N LYS A 6 35.96 -10.44 33.90
CA LYS A 6 35.09 -11.53 33.40
C LYS A 6 33.62 -11.31 33.78
N LEU A 7 33.34 -10.89 35.02
CA LEU A 7 31.99 -10.57 35.47
C LEU A 7 31.37 -9.41 34.67
N MET A 8 32.16 -8.36 34.41
CA MET A 8 31.71 -7.22 33.60
C MET A 8 31.42 -7.60 32.14
N ILE A 9 32.19 -8.52 31.56
CA ILE A 9 31.94 -9.07 30.22
C ILE A 9 30.63 -9.86 30.19
N ILE A 10 30.39 -10.73 31.19
CA ILE A 10 29.16 -11.52 31.31
C ILE A 10 27.93 -10.60 31.43
N ILE A 11 28.00 -9.56 32.26
CA ILE A 11 26.90 -8.58 32.41
C ILE A 11 26.63 -7.88 31.07
N LYS A 12 27.66 -7.47 30.31
CA LYS A 12 27.48 -6.86 28.99
C LYS A 12 26.81 -7.80 27.99
N ILE A 13 27.18 -9.08 27.97
CA ILE A 13 26.57 -10.09 27.10
C ILE A 13 25.10 -10.28 27.48
N ILE A 14 24.79 -10.44 28.78
CA ILE A 14 23.41 -10.59 29.25
C ILE A 14 22.58 -9.36 28.88
N SER A 15 23.08 -8.15 29.11
CA SER A 15 22.39 -6.91 28.73
C SER A 15 22.15 -6.82 27.23
N LEU A 16 23.12 -7.20 26.39
CA LEU A 16 22.95 -7.23 24.93
C LEU A 16 21.90 -8.26 24.50
N CYS A 17 21.92 -9.46 25.09
CA CYS A 17 20.91 -10.49 24.83
C CYS A 17 19.51 -10.02 25.25
N LEU A 18 19.37 -9.37 26.41
CA LEU A 18 18.09 -8.83 26.86
C LEU A 18 17.57 -7.73 25.93
N LEU A 19 18.45 -6.84 25.45
CA LEU A 19 18.08 -5.82 24.46
C LEU A 19 17.64 -6.44 23.12
N LEU A 20 18.33 -7.47 22.65
CA LEU A 20 17.97 -8.20 21.43
C LEU A 20 16.64 -8.96 21.59
N CYS A 21 16.42 -9.62 22.74
CA CYS A 21 15.15 -10.26 23.03
C CYS A 21 14.01 -9.23 23.09
N PHE A 22 14.22 -8.09 23.74
CA PHE A 22 13.24 -7.02 23.79
C PHE A 22 12.92 -6.48 22.39
N SER A 23 13.94 -6.17 21.58
CA SER A 23 13.72 -5.68 20.21
C SER A 23 12.96 -6.70 19.35
N LEU A 24 13.32 -7.99 19.42
CA LEU A 24 12.61 -9.06 18.74
C LEU A 24 11.15 -9.16 19.20
N THR A 25 10.87 -9.11 20.50
CA THR A 25 9.48 -9.17 21.01
C THR A 25 8.66 -7.96 20.55
N THR A 26 9.24 -6.75 20.56
CA THR A 26 8.55 -5.55 20.05
C THR A 26 8.31 -5.61 18.55
N PHE A 27 9.25 -6.18 17.78
CA PHE A 27 9.11 -6.38 16.34
C PHE A 27 8.02 -7.41 16.01
N TRP A 28 8.01 -8.55 16.69
CA TRP A 28 6.94 -9.55 16.55
C TRP A 28 5.58 -9.02 16.99
N TYR A 29 5.52 -8.25 18.08
CA TYR A 29 4.31 -7.57 18.51
C TYR A 29 3.82 -6.57 17.46
N TYR A 30 4.72 -5.81 16.84
CA TYR A 30 4.38 -4.91 15.74
C TYR A 30 3.81 -5.67 14.54
N ILE A 31 4.47 -6.75 14.09
CA ILE A 31 3.95 -7.62 13.00
C ILE A 31 2.55 -8.11 13.33
N TYR A 32 2.34 -8.62 14.55
CA TYR A 32 1.03 -9.10 14.98
C TYR A 32 -0.04 -7.99 14.96
N ARG A 33 0.32 -6.75 15.31
CA ARG A 33 -0.59 -5.59 15.31
C ARG A 33 -0.87 -5.03 13.92
N VAL A 34 -0.02 -5.31 12.93
CA VAL A 34 -0.26 -4.96 11.53
C VAL A 34 -1.34 -5.86 10.91
N LYS A 35 -1.66 -7.00 11.54
CA LYS A 35 -2.72 -7.89 11.07
C LYS A 35 -4.02 -7.13 10.87
N VAL A 36 -4.48 -7.10 9.63
CA VAL A 36 -5.72 -6.40 9.25
C VAL A 36 -6.85 -7.41 9.26
N ASP A 37 -7.74 -7.26 10.24
CA ASP A 37 -8.99 -8.01 10.26
C ASP A 37 -9.90 -7.54 9.11
N VAL A 38 -10.60 -8.48 8.47
CA VAL A 38 -11.62 -8.24 7.45
C VAL A 38 -12.65 -7.22 7.94
N ASP A 39 -12.97 -7.26 9.24
CA ASP A 39 -13.92 -6.34 9.86
C ASP A 39 -13.45 -4.88 9.82
N PHE A 40 -12.13 -4.63 9.92
CA PHE A 40 -11.59 -3.26 9.83
C PHE A 40 -11.84 -2.65 8.46
N CYS A 41 -11.55 -3.38 7.37
CA CYS A 41 -11.80 -2.88 6.02
C CYS A 41 -13.29 -2.76 5.72
N ARG A 42 -14.11 -3.71 6.22
CA ARG A 42 -15.58 -3.62 6.11
C ARG A 42 -16.13 -2.37 6.79
N GLN A 43 -15.62 -2.01 7.96
CA GLN A 43 -16.01 -0.77 8.65
C GLN A 43 -15.65 0.48 7.85
N GLN A 44 -14.47 0.52 7.21
CA GLN A 44 -14.10 1.65 6.34
C GLN A 44 -15.05 1.78 5.14
N LEU A 45 -15.39 0.66 4.49
CA LEU A 45 -16.32 0.63 3.37
C LEU A 45 -17.75 1.01 3.76
N ALA A 46 -18.17 0.66 4.98
CA ALA A 46 -19.50 0.91 5.50
C ALA A 46 -19.75 2.36 5.97
N LYS A 47 -18.72 3.23 5.96
CA LYS A 47 -18.88 4.66 6.29
C LYS A 47 -19.91 5.29 5.34
N THR A 48 -20.96 5.87 5.90
CA THR A 48 -22.06 6.48 5.13
C THR A 48 -21.77 7.91 4.72
N ASP A 49 -20.93 8.61 5.48
CA ASP A 49 -20.50 9.95 5.13
C ASP A 49 -19.72 9.92 3.81
N ILE A 50 -20.20 10.68 2.83
CA ILE A 50 -19.56 10.84 1.53
C ILE A 50 -18.93 12.23 1.44
N ASN A 51 -17.70 12.28 0.95
CA ASN A 51 -17.06 13.55 0.63
C ASN A 51 -17.50 13.99 -0.77
N LYS A 52 -18.37 15.01 -0.83
CA LYS A 52 -18.92 15.50 -2.10
C LYS A 52 -17.82 16.01 -3.04
N ASP A 53 -16.88 16.82 -2.54
CA ASP A 53 -15.77 17.36 -3.33
C ASP A 53 -14.92 16.24 -3.97
N PHE A 54 -14.75 15.12 -3.26
CA PHE A 54 -14.09 13.93 -3.79
C PHE A 54 -14.88 13.33 -4.96
N PHE A 55 -16.18 13.09 -4.80
CA PHE A 55 -16.98 12.49 -5.88
C PHE A 55 -17.11 13.42 -7.09
N ASP A 56 -17.27 14.73 -6.88
CA ASP A 56 -17.28 15.73 -7.95
C ASP A 56 -15.95 15.70 -8.74
N PHE A 57 -14.82 15.52 -8.05
CA PHE A 57 -13.52 15.32 -8.70
C PHE A 57 -13.44 14.01 -9.47
N ILE A 58 -13.85 12.88 -8.87
CA ILE A 58 -13.81 11.57 -9.53
C ILE A 58 -14.68 11.57 -10.79
N ASP A 59 -15.85 12.20 -10.76
CA ASP A 59 -16.72 12.31 -11.94
C ASP A 59 -16.04 13.12 -13.06
N GLN A 60 -15.20 14.12 -12.75
CA GLN A 60 -14.40 14.85 -13.74
C GLN A 60 -13.26 14.02 -14.35
N GLN A 61 -12.82 12.93 -13.68
CA GLN A 61 -11.75 12.06 -14.17
C GLN A 61 -12.24 10.96 -15.12
N ALA A 62 -13.53 10.93 -15.46
CA ALA A 62 -14.04 9.98 -16.45
C ALA A 62 -13.27 10.09 -17.78
N ILE A 63 -12.97 8.95 -18.39
CA ILE A 63 -12.28 8.89 -19.68
C ILE A 63 -13.14 9.62 -20.71
N ASN A 64 -12.56 10.62 -21.36
CA ASN A 64 -13.18 11.32 -22.47
C ASN A 64 -12.13 11.58 -23.57
N ALA A 65 -12.58 12.05 -24.74
CA ALA A 65 -11.71 12.27 -25.90
C ALA A 65 -10.53 13.23 -25.66
N THR A 66 -10.55 13.99 -24.56
CA THR A 66 -9.58 15.01 -24.16
C THR A 66 -8.82 14.68 -22.87
N ASN A 67 -9.12 13.56 -22.21
CA ASN A 67 -8.53 13.20 -20.91
C ASN A 67 -7.78 11.87 -21.06
N PRO A 68 -6.47 11.91 -21.40
CA PRO A 68 -5.67 10.70 -21.49
C PRO A 68 -5.59 10.01 -20.13
N LEU A 69 -5.29 8.71 -20.12
CA LEU A 69 -5.17 7.94 -18.89
C LEU A 69 -4.02 8.50 -18.04
N LEU A 70 -4.38 9.30 -17.03
CA LEU A 70 -3.45 10.11 -16.21
C LEU A 70 -2.46 9.27 -15.39
N TRP A 71 -2.56 7.94 -15.47
CA TRP A 71 -1.77 7.03 -14.66
C TRP A 71 -0.83 6.14 -15.46
N GLU A 72 -0.91 6.15 -16.78
CA GLU A 72 -0.14 5.21 -17.60
C GLU A 72 1.36 5.52 -17.63
N THR A 73 1.74 6.80 -17.54
CA THR A 73 3.15 7.22 -17.48
C THR A 73 3.44 7.95 -16.18
N ILE A 74 4.72 8.01 -15.79
CA ILE A 74 5.15 8.63 -14.53
C ILE A 74 4.82 10.12 -14.52
N GLU A 75 5.02 10.81 -15.64
CA GLU A 75 4.75 12.24 -15.77
C GLU A 75 3.29 12.57 -15.51
N HIS A 76 2.37 11.78 -16.09
CA HIS A 76 0.94 11.97 -15.86
C HIS A 76 0.53 11.63 -14.42
N ARG A 77 1.22 10.70 -13.74
CA ARG A 77 0.92 10.38 -12.32
C ARG A 77 1.13 11.58 -11.40
N ASP A 78 2.12 12.42 -11.69
CA ASP A 78 2.36 13.66 -10.94
C ASP A 78 1.26 14.70 -11.18
N GLU A 79 0.64 14.70 -12.37
CA GLU A 79 -0.48 15.60 -12.69
C GLU A 79 -1.70 15.33 -11.80
N ILE A 80 -1.92 14.09 -11.36
CA ILE A 80 -2.98 13.75 -10.40
C ILE A 80 -2.83 14.58 -9.12
N PHE A 81 -1.61 14.93 -8.69
CA PHE A 81 -1.38 15.72 -7.48
C PHE A 81 -1.46 17.24 -7.70
N GLN A 82 -1.71 17.72 -8.91
CA GLN A 82 -1.93 19.15 -9.18
C GLN A 82 -3.32 19.62 -8.70
N PHE A 83 -4.29 18.71 -8.58
CA PHE A 83 -5.62 19.02 -8.10
C PHE A 83 -5.64 19.28 -6.58
N SER A 84 -6.43 20.27 -6.14
CA SER A 84 -6.50 20.65 -4.73
C SER A 84 -7.03 19.51 -3.84
N ILE A 85 -7.98 18.73 -4.33
CA ILE A 85 -8.58 17.60 -3.62
C ILE A 85 -7.60 16.45 -3.41
N THR A 86 -6.80 16.09 -4.42
CA THR A 86 -5.80 15.02 -4.30
C THR A 86 -4.64 15.44 -3.40
N GLN A 87 -4.31 16.73 -3.33
CA GLN A 87 -3.39 17.26 -2.31
C GLN A 87 -3.95 17.13 -0.89
N LYS A 88 -5.25 17.38 -0.69
CA LYS A 88 -5.92 17.13 0.61
C LYS A 88 -5.90 15.64 0.95
N MET A 89 -6.24 14.77 -0.01
CA MET A 89 -6.19 13.32 0.14
C MET A 89 -4.78 12.85 0.50
N ARG A 90 -3.74 13.36 -0.16
CA ARG A 90 -2.35 13.01 0.16
C ARG A 90 -1.97 13.39 1.59
N LYS A 91 -2.45 14.53 2.10
CA LYS A 91 -2.17 15.01 3.46
C LYS A 91 -2.91 14.22 4.53
N ASP A 92 -4.16 13.84 4.26
CA ASP A 92 -5.00 13.05 5.17
C ASP A 92 -5.76 11.93 4.42
N PRO A 93 -5.06 10.87 4.01
CA PRO A 93 -5.64 9.85 3.13
C PRO A 93 -6.68 8.97 3.84
N VAL A 94 -6.60 8.85 5.17
CA VAL A 94 -7.51 8.00 5.95
C VAL A 94 -8.95 8.53 5.90
N THR A 95 -9.12 9.86 5.86
CA THR A 95 -10.44 10.51 5.75
C THR A 95 -11.18 10.11 4.48
N TYR A 96 -10.46 9.87 3.37
CA TYR A 96 -11.06 9.53 2.07
C TYR A 96 -11.13 8.03 1.79
N LEU A 97 -10.50 7.19 2.63
CA LEU A 97 -10.38 5.76 2.37
C LEU A 97 -11.72 5.10 2.09
N GLY A 98 -12.74 5.34 2.90
CA GLY A 98 -14.07 4.72 2.71
C GLY A 98 -14.68 5.02 1.34
N ASP A 99 -14.58 6.27 0.88
CA ASP A 99 -15.09 6.68 -0.42
C ASP A 99 -14.27 6.10 -1.58
N VAL A 100 -12.95 6.03 -1.43
CA VAL A 100 -12.07 5.36 -2.39
C VAL A 100 -12.43 3.88 -2.53
N LEU A 101 -12.65 3.17 -1.42
CA LEU A 101 -13.04 1.75 -1.46
C LEU A 101 -14.39 1.56 -2.18
N LYS A 102 -15.35 2.48 -2.01
CA LYS A 102 -16.63 2.47 -2.75
C LYS A 102 -16.41 2.64 -4.26
N VAL A 103 -15.52 3.55 -4.67
CA VAL A 103 -15.18 3.77 -6.10
C VAL A 103 -14.55 2.51 -6.71
N ILE A 104 -13.58 1.89 -6.03
CA ILE A 104 -12.89 0.68 -6.51
C ILE A 104 -13.89 -0.47 -6.74
N SER A 105 -14.75 -0.72 -5.75
CA SER A 105 -15.71 -1.82 -5.74
C SER A 105 -16.91 -1.65 -6.68
N SER A 106 -17.09 -0.47 -7.28
CA SER A 106 -18.24 -0.15 -8.11
C SER A 106 -17.93 -0.32 -9.59
N SER A 107 -18.86 -0.89 -10.35
CA SER A 107 -18.81 -0.97 -11.81
C SER A 107 -19.23 0.34 -12.51
N LYS A 108 -19.68 1.35 -11.75
CA LYS A 108 -20.07 2.67 -12.28
C LYS A 108 -18.86 3.46 -12.79
N TYR A 109 -17.70 3.28 -12.18
CA TYR A 109 -16.51 4.07 -12.45
C TYR A 109 -15.58 3.35 -13.40
N ASP A 110 -14.97 4.08 -14.33
CA ASP A 110 -13.95 3.56 -15.22
C ASP A 110 -12.56 3.44 -14.55
N GLU A 111 -11.60 2.89 -15.28
CA GLU A 111 -10.24 2.66 -14.78
C GLU A 111 -9.50 3.96 -14.43
N ASN A 112 -9.72 5.05 -15.16
CA ASN A 112 -9.07 6.34 -14.88
C ASN A 112 -9.61 6.95 -13.59
N GLN A 113 -10.93 6.89 -13.39
CA GLN A 113 -11.59 7.34 -12.17
C GLN A 113 -11.09 6.56 -10.95
N LYS A 114 -10.98 5.23 -11.07
CA LYS A 114 -10.47 4.38 -10.00
C LYS A 114 -9.01 4.69 -9.68
N MET A 115 -8.15 4.82 -10.70
CA MET A 115 -6.75 5.16 -10.46
C MET A 115 -6.59 6.54 -9.82
N SER A 116 -7.32 7.55 -10.29
CA SER A 116 -7.32 8.89 -9.67
C SER A 116 -7.75 8.87 -8.20
N ALA A 117 -8.65 7.96 -7.82
CA ALA A 117 -9.00 7.73 -6.42
C ALA A 117 -7.89 7.01 -5.63
N ILE A 118 -7.22 6.02 -6.25
CA ILE A 118 -6.22 5.17 -5.61
C ILE A 118 -4.87 5.88 -5.42
N PHE A 119 -4.42 6.71 -6.36
CA PHE A 119 -3.06 7.29 -6.31
C PHE A 119 -2.73 7.99 -5.00
N PRO A 120 -3.59 8.88 -4.48
CA PRO A 120 -3.32 9.53 -3.20
C PRO A 120 -3.28 8.55 -2.02
N MET A 121 -3.87 7.36 -2.14
CA MET A 121 -3.86 6.33 -1.09
C MET A 121 -2.49 5.66 -0.91
N LYS A 122 -1.52 5.88 -1.82
CA LYS A 122 -0.13 5.40 -1.64
C LYS A 122 0.55 6.00 -0.39
N TYR A 123 -0.01 7.08 0.17
CA TYR A 123 0.44 7.72 1.41
C TYR A 123 -0.24 7.18 2.69
N LEU A 124 -1.15 6.21 2.58
CA LEU A 124 -1.71 5.52 3.74
C LEU A 124 -0.63 4.74 4.50
N SER A 125 -0.82 4.57 5.81
CA SER A 125 -0.10 3.54 6.56
C SER A 125 -0.40 2.15 5.99
N VAL A 126 0.52 1.19 6.12
CA VAL A 126 0.33 -0.19 5.62
C VAL A 126 -1.03 -0.78 5.97
N LYS A 127 -1.46 -0.67 7.24
CA LYS A 127 -2.73 -1.21 7.73
C LYS A 127 -3.93 -0.77 6.88
N HIS A 128 -3.97 0.50 6.52
CA HIS A 128 -5.06 1.07 5.73
C HIS A 128 -4.91 0.73 4.24
N TYR A 129 -3.68 0.69 3.73
CA TYR A 129 -3.45 0.34 2.34
C TYR A 129 -3.78 -1.14 2.03
N LEU A 130 -3.61 -2.03 3.01
CA LEU A 130 -4.04 -3.43 2.86
C LEU A 130 -5.55 -3.54 2.57
N CYS A 131 -6.38 -2.60 3.04
CA CYS A 131 -7.80 -2.55 2.64
C CYS A 131 -8.01 -2.16 1.18
N VAL A 132 -7.14 -1.30 0.64
CA VAL A 132 -7.13 -0.97 -0.80
C VAL A 132 -6.78 -2.22 -1.58
N MET A 133 -5.72 -2.94 -1.21
CA MET A 133 -5.34 -4.20 -1.85
C MET A 133 -6.45 -5.26 -1.77
N ASP A 134 -7.09 -5.45 -0.61
CA ASP A 134 -8.19 -6.40 -0.43
C ASP A 134 -9.38 -6.07 -1.34
N THR A 135 -9.74 -4.78 -1.41
CA THR A 135 -10.86 -4.31 -2.24
C THR A 135 -10.54 -4.43 -3.72
N THR A 136 -9.33 -4.10 -4.13
CA THR A 136 -8.87 -4.22 -5.51
C THR A 136 -8.79 -5.68 -5.95
N ASN A 137 -8.19 -6.57 -5.14
CA ASN A 137 -8.18 -8.00 -5.42
C ASN A 137 -9.61 -8.54 -5.62
N LYS A 138 -10.54 -8.20 -4.71
CA LYS A 138 -11.94 -8.61 -4.84
C LYS A 138 -12.61 -8.04 -6.10
N ALA A 139 -12.35 -6.77 -6.43
CA ALA A 139 -12.89 -6.16 -7.64
C ALA A 139 -12.36 -6.86 -8.91
N TYR A 140 -11.09 -7.30 -8.91
CA TYR A 140 -10.52 -8.06 -10.02
C TYR A 140 -11.19 -9.42 -10.19
N GLU A 141 -11.38 -10.16 -9.10
CA GLU A 141 -12.10 -11.45 -9.10
C GLU A 141 -13.52 -11.33 -9.65
N GLN A 142 -14.14 -10.17 -9.46
CA GLN A 142 -15.49 -9.86 -9.94
C GLN A 142 -15.53 -9.29 -11.36
N GLY A 143 -14.38 -9.12 -12.03
CA GLY A 143 -14.29 -8.50 -13.35
C GLY A 143 -14.62 -7.00 -13.38
N ILE A 144 -14.61 -6.34 -12.22
CA ILE A 144 -14.93 -4.91 -12.05
C ILE A 144 -13.72 -4.01 -12.39
N ILE A 145 -12.52 -4.58 -12.36
CA ILE A 145 -11.28 -3.92 -12.79
C ILE A 145 -10.46 -4.87 -13.65
N ASN A 146 -9.61 -4.32 -14.50
CA ASN A 146 -8.72 -5.08 -15.36
C ASN A 146 -7.39 -5.47 -14.65
N LYS A 147 -6.61 -6.32 -15.33
CA LYS A 147 -5.31 -6.80 -14.84
C LYS A 147 -4.31 -5.67 -14.59
N ARG A 148 -4.33 -4.62 -15.41
CA ARG A 148 -3.35 -3.53 -15.38
C ARG A 148 -3.57 -2.66 -14.14
N LEU A 149 -4.83 -2.33 -13.83
CA LEU A 149 -5.15 -1.64 -12.58
C LEU A 149 -4.74 -2.47 -11.38
N LEU A 150 -5.03 -3.78 -11.38
CA LEU A 150 -4.60 -4.64 -10.28
C LEU A 150 -3.08 -4.58 -10.08
N GLN A 151 -2.30 -4.69 -11.17
CA GLN A 151 -0.83 -4.60 -11.13
C GLN A 151 -0.35 -3.31 -10.48
N GLU A 152 -0.95 -2.16 -10.81
CA GLU A 152 -0.58 -0.85 -10.24
C GLU A 152 -0.81 -0.72 -8.72
N VAL A 153 -1.75 -1.48 -8.18
CA VAL A 153 -2.09 -1.44 -6.74
C VAL A 153 -1.27 -2.45 -5.96
N ILE A 154 -1.09 -3.66 -6.47
CA ILE A 154 -0.44 -4.73 -5.70
C ILE A 154 1.08 -4.73 -5.86
N SER A 155 1.62 -4.18 -6.94
CA SER A 155 3.06 -4.01 -7.08
C SER A 155 3.59 -2.95 -6.13
N PRO A 156 4.79 -3.16 -5.55
CA PRO A 156 5.49 -2.06 -4.91
C PRO A 156 5.85 -0.99 -5.93
N ASP A 157 5.42 0.24 -5.68
CA ASP A 157 5.78 1.41 -6.47
C ASP A 157 6.98 2.12 -5.82
N PRO A 158 8.17 2.06 -6.44
CA PRO A 158 9.38 2.66 -5.88
C PRO A 158 9.38 4.20 -5.93
N TYR A 159 8.52 4.80 -6.76
CA TYR A 159 8.44 6.25 -6.92
C TYR A 159 7.47 6.90 -5.93
N TYR A 160 6.45 6.16 -5.48
CA TYR A 160 5.36 6.73 -4.69
C TYR A 160 5.01 5.93 -3.44
N GLY A 161 5.06 6.61 -2.31
CA GLY A 161 4.44 6.16 -1.08
C GLY A 161 5.23 5.11 -0.31
N ILE A 162 4.62 4.63 0.77
CA ILE A 162 5.30 3.78 1.75
C ILE A 162 5.20 2.28 1.39
N ILE A 163 4.38 1.93 0.40
CA ILE A 163 4.10 0.55 -0.03
C ILE A 163 5.33 -0.19 -0.51
N SER A 164 6.26 0.50 -1.17
CA SER A 164 7.54 -0.07 -1.58
C SER A 164 8.29 -0.71 -0.41
N TYR A 165 8.13 -0.21 0.81
CA TYR A 165 8.83 -0.67 2.01
C TYR A 165 8.19 -1.86 2.73
N PHE A 166 7.08 -2.43 2.22
CA PHE A 166 6.30 -3.44 2.94
C PHE A 166 6.31 -4.84 2.33
N TRP A 167 7.12 -5.08 1.30
CA TRP A 167 7.28 -6.38 0.65
C TRP A 167 7.61 -7.53 1.62
N TRP A 168 8.26 -7.25 2.75
CA TRP A 168 8.65 -8.24 3.76
C TRP A 168 7.52 -8.59 4.73
N LEU A 169 6.40 -7.85 4.74
CA LEU A 169 5.29 -8.10 5.65
C LEU A 169 4.43 -9.27 5.15
N PRO A 170 4.21 -10.32 5.98
CA PRO A 170 3.42 -11.49 5.56
C PRO A 170 2.02 -11.16 5.05
N ASP A 171 1.30 -10.26 5.74
CA ASP A 171 -0.04 -9.82 5.34
C ASP A 171 -0.06 -9.12 3.97
N TRP A 172 0.98 -8.35 3.65
CA TRP A 172 1.14 -7.73 2.33
C TRP A 172 1.45 -8.81 1.29
N GLN A 173 2.37 -9.72 1.59
CA GLN A 173 2.75 -10.81 0.69
C GLN A 173 1.58 -11.71 0.33
N GLU A 174 0.69 -12.00 1.28
CA GLU A 174 -0.54 -12.78 1.04
C GLU A 174 -1.40 -12.13 -0.04
N ARG A 175 -1.62 -10.81 0.08
CA ARG A 175 -2.46 -10.04 -0.85
C ARG A 175 -1.81 -9.83 -2.20
N PHE A 176 -0.48 -9.66 -2.23
CA PHE A 176 0.29 -9.61 -3.47
C PHE A 176 0.22 -10.96 -4.20
N LYS A 177 0.51 -12.06 -3.49
CA LYS A 177 0.55 -13.42 -4.07
C LYS A 177 -0.78 -13.89 -4.64
N LYS A 178 -1.91 -13.36 -4.15
CA LYS A 178 -3.27 -13.83 -4.48
C LYS A 178 -3.54 -14.00 -5.99
N HIS A 179 -3.03 -13.08 -6.82
CA HIS A 179 -3.14 -13.14 -8.28
C HIS A 179 -1.80 -12.95 -8.98
N ALA A 180 -0.68 -12.99 -8.26
CA ALA A 180 0.62 -12.64 -8.82
C ALA A 180 1.04 -13.55 -9.99
N ASP A 181 0.69 -14.83 -9.93
CA ASP A 181 0.94 -15.84 -10.96
C ASP A 181 0.22 -15.56 -12.29
N GLN A 182 -0.89 -14.83 -12.24
CA GLN A 182 -1.64 -14.38 -13.43
C GLN A 182 -1.08 -13.09 -14.01
N LEU A 183 -0.31 -12.33 -13.22
CA LEU A 183 0.13 -10.98 -13.55
C LEU A 183 1.61 -10.90 -13.91
N TYR A 184 2.45 -11.81 -13.40
CA TYR A 184 3.90 -11.74 -13.52
C TYR A 184 4.54 -13.11 -13.73
N SER A 185 5.79 -13.13 -14.20
CA SER A 185 6.59 -14.36 -14.23
C SER A 185 7.02 -14.77 -12.82
N GLN A 186 7.31 -16.05 -12.61
CA GLN A 186 7.75 -16.56 -11.31
C GLN A 186 9.05 -15.88 -10.83
N GLU A 187 9.96 -15.58 -11.76
CA GLU A 187 11.21 -14.86 -11.46
C GLU A 187 10.91 -13.45 -10.93
N TYR A 188 9.96 -12.74 -11.55
CA TYR A 188 9.58 -11.40 -11.09
C TYR A 188 8.86 -11.44 -9.74
N ILE A 189 8.01 -12.44 -9.50
CA ILE A 189 7.36 -12.63 -8.19
C ILE A 189 8.42 -12.83 -7.11
N GLN A 190 9.42 -13.69 -7.35
CA GLN A 190 10.51 -13.90 -6.41
C GLN A 190 11.32 -12.62 -6.20
N PHE A 191 11.66 -11.90 -7.27
CA PHE A 191 12.36 -10.63 -7.20
C PHE A 191 11.66 -9.62 -6.27
N ILE A 192 10.33 -9.49 -6.37
CA ILE A 192 9.55 -8.60 -5.50
C ILE A 192 9.54 -9.10 -4.04
N LEU A 193 9.37 -10.41 -3.83
CA LEU A 193 9.30 -11.02 -2.50
C LEU A 193 10.65 -11.01 -1.76
N THR A 194 11.76 -10.86 -2.48
CA THR A 194 13.10 -10.69 -1.90
C THR A 194 13.51 -9.23 -1.75
N GLY A 195 12.64 -8.27 -2.12
CA GLY A 195 12.95 -6.84 -2.03
C GLY A 195 13.84 -6.33 -3.16
N GLY A 196 14.01 -7.09 -4.25
CA GLY A 196 14.90 -6.74 -5.35
C GLY A 196 14.55 -5.41 -6.02
N GLN A 197 13.31 -4.92 -5.90
CA GLN A 197 12.90 -3.61 -6.41
C GLN A 197 13.74 -2.44 -5.86
N PHE A 198 14.38 -2.59 -4.69
CA PHE A 198 15.29 -1.59 -4.13
C PHE A 198 16.67 -1.56 -4.80
N GLU A 199 17.06 -2.64 -5.48
CA GLU A 199 18.32 -2.70 -6.22
C GLU A 199 18.26 -1.89 -7.52
N LEU A 200 17.06 -1.74 -8.09
CA LEU A 200 16.81 -0.95 -9.30
C LEU A 200 16.76 0.56 -9.04
N PHE A 201 16.61 0.97 -7.78
CA PHE A 201 16.52 2.36 -7.36
C PHE A 201 17.44 2.58 -6.17
N PRO A 202 18.76 2.78 -6.37
CA PRO A 202 19.62 3.19 -5.29
C PRO A 202 19.03 4.46 -4.70
N LEU A 203 18.69 4.43 -3.41
CA LEU A 203 18.31 5.60 -2.64
C LEU A 203 19.36 6.66 -2.95
N LYS A 204 18.98 7.74 -3.65
CA LYS A 204 19.85 8.90 -3.78
C LYS A 204 20.13 9.37 -2.35
N SER A 205 21.34 9.08 -1.88
CA SER A 205 21.91 9.56 -0.63
C SER A 205 22.04 11.08 -0.64
#